data_AF-A0A455U6D6-F1
#
_entry.id   AF-A0A455U6D6-F1
#
_cell.length_a   1.000
_cell.length_b   1.000
_cell.length_c   1.000
_cell.angle_alpha   90.00
_cell.angle_beta   90.00
_cell.angle_gamma   90.00
#
_symmetry.space_group_name_H-M   'P 1'
#
loop_
_entity.id
_entity.type
_entity.pdbx_description
1 polymer ?
#
loop_
_entity_poly.entity_id
_entity_poly.type
_entity_poly.pdbx_seq_one_letter_code
_entity_poly.pdbx_strand_id
1 'polypeptide(L)'
;MAVLSITDSEVSPLAGISEQAIYCPTESKSFFHTLTPALAISEVLCTLLAERNRPTALDALQNADDHHLQLKTYSNTLPRRE
;
A
#
# COMPACT_ATOMS: atom_id res chain seq x y z
N MET A 1 14.89 -9.15 10.65
CA MET A 1 14.10 -8.62 9.51
C MET A 1 13.09 -7.70 10.15
N ALA A 2 13.06 -6.43 9.77
CA ALA A 2 12.24 -5.47 10.48
C ALA A 2 10.77 -5.57 10.06
N VAL A 3 9.83 -5.59 11.03
CA VAL A 3 8.38 -5.69 10.86
C VAL A 3 7.73 -4.38 11.32
N LEU A 4 7.06 -3.70 10.38
CA LEU A 4 6.21 -2.56 10.62
C LEU A 4 4.74 -2.99 10.49
N SER A 5 3.94 -2.75 11.52
CA SER A 5 2.50 -3.01 11.49
C SER A 5 1.71 -1.72 11.23
N ILE A 6 0.67 -1.81 10.40
CA ILE A 6 -0.41 -0.81 10.31
C ILE A 6 -1.64 -1.47 10.90
N THR A 7 -2.18 -0.93 12.00
CA THR A 7 -3.29 -1.54 12.71
C THR A 7 -4.14 -0.46 13.40
N ASP A 8 -5.39 -0.77 13.67
CA ASP A 8 -6.32 0.11 14.38
C ASP A 8 -6.27 -0.09 15.90
N SER A 9 -5.44 -1.02 16.40
CA SER A 9 -5.46 -1.42 17.80
C SER A 9 -4.08 -1.71 18.38
N GLU A 10 -3.77 -1.10 19.52
CA GLU A 10 -2.56 -1.35 20.32
C GLU A 10 -2.52 -2.76 20.92
N VAL A 11 -3.68 -3.40 21.07
CA VAL A 11 -3.80 -4.77 21.60
C VAL A 11 -3.91 -5.82 20.48
N SER A 12 -3.72 -5.39 19.22
CA SER A 12 -3.68 -6.29 18.07
C SER A 12 -2.54 -7.31 18.23
N PRO A 13 -2.74 -8.59 17.85
CA PRO A 13 -1.64 -9.56 17.77
C PRO A 13 -0.48 -9.07 16.90
N LEU A 14 -0.76 -8.20 15.91
CA LEU A 14 0.25 -7.61 15.04
C LEU A 14 1.19 -6.66 15.78
N ALA A 15 0.72 -5.95 16.81
CA ALA A 15 1.54 -5.07 17.63
C ALA A 15 2.60 -5.88 18.41
N GLY A 16 2.25 -7.10 18.85
CA GLY A 16 3.15 -7.99 19.58
C GLY A 16 4.29 -8.58 18.76
N ILE A 17 4.22 -8.55 17.44
CA ILE A 17 5.25 -9.09 16.54
C ILE A 17 6.03 -8.02 15.78
N SER A 18 5.62 -6.75 15.85
CA SER A 18 6.23 -5.65 15.12
C SER A 18 7.23 -4.88 15.96
N GLU A 19 8.33 -4.41 15.37
CA GLU A 19 9.21 -3.48 16.08
C GLU A 19 8.69 -2.04 16.02
N GLN A 20 7.85 -1.73 15.04
CA GLN A 20 7.19 -0.43 14.88
C GLN A 20 5.72 -0.64 14.51
N ALA A 21 4.84 0.22 15.03
CA ALA A 21 3.42 0.20 14.69
C ALA A 21 2.95 1.61 14.34
N ILE A 22 2.15 1.72 13.28
CA ILE A 22 1.38 2.92 12.95
C ILE A 22 -0.07 2.62 13.27
N TYR A 23 -0.63 3.40 14.19
CA TYR A 23 -2.01 3.23 14.63
C TYR A 23 -2.95 4.10 13.81
N CYS A 24 -3.94 3.46 13.19
CA CYS A 24 -5.05 4.11 12.49
C CYS A 24 -6.38 3.70 13.15
N PRO A 25 -6.70 4.23 14.34
CA PRO A 25 -7.93 3.86 15.04
C PRO A 25 -9.14 4.20 14.20
N THR A 26 -10.12 3.30 14.19
CA THR A 26 -11.38 3.49 13.47
C THR A 26 -12.53 3.18 14.41
N GLU A 27 -13.57 4.01 14.37
CA GLU A 27 -14.79 3.79 15.16
C GLU A 27 -15.80 2.87 14.45
N SER A 28 -15.41 2.27 13.32
CA SER A 28 -16.30 1.55 12.43
C SER A 28 -15.79 0.14 12.15
N LYS A 29 -16.69 -0.84 12.22
CA LYS A 29 -16.39 -2.24 11.80
C LYS A 29 -16.54 -2.45 10.29
N SER A 30 -16.85 -1.39 9.55
CA SER A 30 -17.00 -1.43 8.10
C SER A 30 -15.64 -1.62 7.44
N PHE A 31 -15.57 -2.57 6.51
CA PHE A 31 -14.38 -2.85 5.70
C PHE A 31 -13.76 -1.59 5.09
N PHE A 32 -14.55 -0.69 4.52
CA PHE A 32 -14.01 0.51 3.88
C PHE A 32 -13.40 1.49 4.87
N HIS A 33 -13.99 1.61 6.07
CA HIS A 33 -13.49 2.50 7.10
C HIS A 33 -12.19 1.99 7.74
N THR A 34 -11.96 0.67 7.71
CA THR A 34 -10.69 0.08 8.14
C THR A 34 -9.63 0.09 7.05
N LEU A 35 -10.02 -0.21 5.80
CA LEU A 35 -9.09 -0.31 4.69
C LEU A 35 -8.57 1.06 4.21
N THR A 36 -9.46 2.05 4.08
CA THR A 36 -9.11 3.37 3.53
C THR A 36 -7.92 4.02 4.26
N PRO A 37 -7.90 4.14 5.60
CA PRO A 37 -6.75 4.74 6.29
C PRO A 37 -5.49 3.89 6.16
N ALA A 38 -5.59 2.56 6.16
CA ALA A 38 -4.44 1.68 6.00
C ALA A 38 -3.80 1.83 4.61
N LEU A 39 -4.61 1.96 3.55
CA LEU A 39 -4.12 2.25 2.19
C LEU A 39 -3.47 3.62 2.10
N ALA A 40 -4.09 4.66 2.68
CA ALA A 40 -3.52 6.01 2.69
C ALA A 40 -2.14 6.06 3.38
N ILE A 41 -1.99 5.37 4.52
CA ILE A 41 -0.70 5.25 5.20
C ILE A 41 0.31 4.52 4.31
N SER A 42 -0.10 3.41 3.69
CA SER A 42 0.76 2.64 2.78
C SER A 42 1.24 3.49 1.61
N GLU A 43 0.38 4.32 1.04
CA GLU A 43 0.71 5.23 -0.06
C GLU A 43 1.73 6.28 0.38
N VAL A 44 1.53 6.92 1.54
CA VAL A 44 2.50 7.88 2.10
C VAL A 44 3.86 7.23 2.33
N LEU A 45 3.90 6.02 2.90
CA LEU A 45 5.16 5.28 3.10
C LEU A 45 5.84 4.97 1.77
N CYS A 46 5.10 4.52 0.76
CA CYS A 46 5.62 4.29 -0.58
C CYS A 46 6.18 5.57 -1.21
N THR A 47 5.50 6.71 -1.07
CA THR A 47 6.01 8.00 -1.54
C THR A 47 7.31 8.37 -0.83
N LEU A 48 7.38 8.24 0.49
CA LEU A 48 8.60 8.52 1.25
C LEU A 48 9.77 7.61 0.82
N LEU A 49 9.49 6.35 0.49
CA LEU A 49 10.49 5.42 -0.04
C LEU A 49 10.93 5.80 -1.46
N ALA A 50 9.98 6.16 -2.33
CA ALA A 50 10.26 6.57 -3.71
C ALA A 50 11.12 7.85 -3.75
N GLU A 51 10.86 8.80 -2.86
CA GLU A 51 11.63 10.05 -2.78
C GLU A 51 13.09 9.82 -2.33
N ARG A 52 13.40 8.72 -1.62
CA ARG A 52 14.80 8.38 -1.27
C ARG A 52 15.63 7.99 -2.49
N ASN A 53 15.01 7.39 -3.50
CA ASN A 53 15.68 7.00 -4.74
C ASN A 53 14.70 6.95 -5.91
N ARG A 54 14.38 8.14 -6.42
CA ARG A 54 13.38 8.32 -7.48
C ARG A 54 13.71 7.57 -8.78
N PRO A 55 14.95 7.57 -9.31
CA PRO A 55 15.26 6.81 -10.51
C PRO A 55 14.97 5.31 -10.36
N THR A 56 15.45 4.69 -9.27
CA THR A 56 15.19 3.26 -9.03
C THR A 56 13.70 2.97 -8.81
N ALA A 57 12.95 3.88 -8.19
CA ALA A 57 11.51 3.73 -8.07
C ALA A 57 10.80 3.76 -9.43
N LEU A 58 11.20 4.65 -10.34
CA LEU A 58 10.67 4.71 -11.71
C LEU A 58 11.02 3.45 -12.51
N ASP A 59 12.26 2.96 -12.42
CA ASP A 59 12.67 1.72 -13.08
C ASP A 59 11.86 0.51 -12.56
N ALA A 60 11.60 0.45 -11.25
CA ALA A 60 10.78 -0.60 -10.66
C ALA A 60 9.32 -0.55 -11.15
N LEU A 61 8.76 0.65 -11.29
CA LEU A 61 7.41 0.84 -11.86
C LEU A 61 7.36 0.37 -13.32
N GLN A 62 8.33 0.77 -14.14
CA GLN A 62 8.38 0.33 -15.55
C GLN A 62 8.51 -1.20 -15.65
N ASN A 63 9.36 -1.82 -14.82
CA ASN A 63 9.52 -3.27 -14.82
C ASN A 63 8.24 -4.01 -14.42
N ALA A 64 7.49 -3.49 -13.43
CA ALA A 64 6.20 -4.05 -13.05
C ALA A 64 5.18 -3.91 -14.20
N ASP A 65 5.21 -2.78 -14.89
CA ASP A 65 4.33 -2.54 -16.02
C ASP A 65 4.64 -3.48 -17.19
N ASP A 66 5.91 -3.62 -17.56
CA ASP A 66 6.36 -4.54 -18.61
C ASP A 66 5.99 -6.00 -18.27
N HIS A 67 6.07 -6.39 -17.00
CA HIS A 67 5.68 -7.72 -16.55
C HIS A 67 4.17 -7.96 -16.73
N HIS A 68 3.33 -7.01 -16.34
CA HIS A 68 1.88 -7.12 -16.53
C HIS A 68 1.49 -7.10 -18.03
N LEU A 69 2.24 -6.38 -18.87
CA LEU A 69 2.02 -6.35 -20.32
C LEU A 69 2.28 -7.73 -20.93
N GLN A 70 3.37 -8.38 -20.52
CA GLN A 70 3.71 -9.74 -20.94
C GLN A 70 2.65 -10.77 -20.53
N LEU A 71 2.05 -10.60 -19.35
CA LEU A 71 0.97 -11.45 -18.85
C LEU A 71 -0.41 -11.16 -19.48
N LYS A 72 -0.53 -10.09 -20.29
CA LYS A 72 -1.81 -9.62 -20.86
C LYS A 72 -2.87 -9.34 -19.78
N THR A 73 -2.45 -8.91 -18.59
CA THR A 73 -3.34 -8.59 -17.46
C THR A 73 -3.82 -7.15 -17.46
N TYR A 74 -3.29 -6.30 -18.34
CA TYR A 74 -3.85 -4.98 -18.57
C TYR A 74 -5.27 -5.07 -19.12
N SER A 75 -6.17 -4.35 -18.48
CA SER A 75 -7.50 -4.13 -19.01
C SER A 75 -7.41 -3.21 -20.23
N ASN A 76 -7.65 -3.76 -21.43
CA ASN A 76 -7.85 -2.96 -22.64
C ASN A 76 -9.24 -2.30 -22.69
N THR A 77 -10.07 -2.51 -21.66
CA THR A 77 -11.41 -1.95 -21.53
C THR A 77 -11.38 -0.78 -20.55
N LEU A 78 -10.67 0.30 -20.91
CA LEU A 78 -11.02 1.59 -20.33
C LEU A 78 -12.35 2.00 -20.97
N PRO A 79 -13.49 2.04 -20.24
CA PRO A 79 -14.71 2.58 -20.82
C PRO A 79 -14.42 4.00 -21.29
N ARG A 80 -14.74 4.28 -22.55
CA ARG A 80 -14.67 5.64 -23.10
C ARG A 80 -15.58 6.51 -22.22
N ARG A 81 -15.01 7.53 -21.57
CA ARG A 81 -15.81 8.52 -20.85
C ARG A 81 -16.62 9.27 -21.91
N GLU A 82 -17.93 9.04 -21.94
CA GLU A 82 -18.90 9.88 -22.67
C GLU A 82 -19.32 11.07 -21.81
#